data_AF-A0A929K7M8-F1
#
_entry.id   AF-A0A929K7M8-F1
#
_cell.length_a   1.000
_cell.length_b   1.000
_cell.length_c   1.000
_cell.angle_alpha   90.00
_cell.angle_beta   90.00
_cell.angle_gamma   90.00
#
_symmetry.space_group_name_H-M   'P 1'
#
loop_
_entity.id
_entity.type
_entity.pdbx_description
1 polymer ?
#
loop_
_entity_poly.entity_id
_entity_poly.type
_entity_poly.pdbx_seq_one_letter_code
_entity_poly.pdbx_strand_id
1 'polypeptide(L)' 'MTTPSYFEVIDAEKVVLKVNNPKNPAQILAITKIWDVKLAKEIRAIFEEMWSEAKPIELT' A
#
# COMPACT_ATOMS: atom_id res chain seq x y z
N MET A 1 18.61 4.70 -1.10
CA MET A 1 17.62 3.92 -0.34
C MET A 1 16.25 4.32 -0.86
N THR A 2 15.51 3.39 -1.48
CA THR A 2 14.14 3.63 -1.91
C THR A 2 13.24 3.72 -0.68
N THR A 3 12.52 4.83 -0.51
CA THR A 3 11.52 4.96 0.56
C THR A 3 10.35 4.03 0.21
N PRO A 4 9.90 3.14 1.11
CA PRO A 4 8.74 2.30 0.86
C PRO A 4 7.53 3.15 0.49
N SER A 5 6.91 2.87 -0.65
CA SER A 5 5.64 3.48 -1.02
C SER A 5 4.52 2.62 -0.43
N TYR A 6 3.71 3.22 0.44
CA TYR A 6 2.60 2.52 1.07
C TYR A 6 1.36 2.64 0.18
N PHE A 7 0.72 1.50 -0.06
CA PHE A 7 -0.55 1.43 -0.76
C PHE A 7 -1.58 0.65 0.05
N GLU A 8 -2.85 0.91 -0.21
CA GLU A 8 -3.97 0.11 0.28
C GLU A 8 -4.85 -0.27 -0.91
N VAL A 9 -5.43 -1.48 -0.86
CA VAL A 9 -6.47 -1.92 -1.78
C VAL A 9 -7.74 -2.17 -0.98
N ILE A 10 -8.84 -1.54 -1.36
CA ILE A 10 -10.14 -1.66 -0.68
C ILE A 10 -11.14 -2.29 -1.64
N ASP A 11 -11.80 -3.36 -1.19
CA ASP A 11 -12.82 -4.13 -1.92
C ASP A 11 -12.39 -4.63 -3.32
N ALA A 12 -11.10 -4.64 -3.64
CA ALA A 12 -10.57 -4.85 -5.00
C ALA A 12 -11.11 -3.87 -6.06
N GLU A 13 -11.55 -2.69 -5.63
CA GLU A 13 -12.11 -1.64 -6.51
C GLU A 13 -11.36 -0.31 -6.41
N LYS A 14 -10.72 -0.06 -5.25
CA LYS A 14 -10.13 1.23 -4.91
C LYS A 14 -8.68 1.04 -4.49
N VAL A 15 -7.83 1.97 -4.92
CA VAL A 15 -6.44 2.05 -4.50
C VAL A 15 -6.22 3.35 -3.75
N VAL A 16 -5.53 3.26 -2.62
CA VAL A 16 -5.08 4.42 -1.85
C VAL A 16 -3.56 4.46 -1.93
N LEU A 17 -3.02 5.53 -2.50
CA LEU A 17 -1.57 5.79 -2.53
C LEU A 17 -1.23 6.87 -1.51
N LYS A 18 -0.19 6.64 -0.71
CA LYS A 18 0.23 7.56 0.36
C LYS A 18 1.62 8.11 0.09
N VAL A 19 1.78 9.41 0.31
CA VAL A 19 3.07 10.09 0.27
C VAL A 19 3.42 10.55 1.68
N ASN A 20 4.54 10.07 2.22
CA ASN A 20 5.03 10.50 3.52
C ASN A 20 5.59 11.93 3.45
N ASN A 21 5.48 12.68 4.54
CA ASN A 21 6.05 14.00 4.65
C ASN A 21 7.60 13.91 4.68
N PRO A 22 8.32 14.53 3.74
CA PRO A 22 9.78 14.44 3.68
C PRO A 22 10.46 15.11 4.89
N LYS A 23 9.80 16.06 5.56
CA LYS A 23 10.29 16.71 6.78
C LYS A 23 9.99 15.90 8.05
N ASN A 24 8.94 15.09 8.03
CA ASN A 24 8.56 14.21 9.13
C ASN A 24 7.95 12.90 8.59
N PRO A 25 8.77 11.85 8.37
CA PRO A 25 8.30 10.61 7.74
C PRO A 25 7.21 9.85 8.50
N ALA A 26 6.97 10.16 9.78
CA ALA A 26 5.87 9.60 10.57
C ALA A 26 4.50 10.22 10.23
N GLN A 27 4.47 11.29 9.41
CA GLN A 27 3.25 11.97 8.98
C GLN A 27 2.98 11.71 7.51
N ILE A 28 1.71 11.54 7.15
CA ILE A 28 1.26 11.49 5.76
C ILE A 28 1.12 12.92 5.24
N LEU A 29 1.80 13.23 4.13
CA LEU A 29 1.71 14.52 3.45
C LEU A 29 0.49 14.59 2.53
N ALA A 30 0.27 13.52 1.76
CA ALA A 30 -0.79 13.47 0.77
C ALA A 30 -1.33 12.04 0.61
N ILE A 31 -2.59 11.95 0.20
CA ILE A 31 -3.29 10.70 -0.12
C ILE A 31 -4.02 10.89 -1.44
N THR A 32 -3.84 9.95 -2.36
CA THR A 32 -4.62 9.86 -3.60
C THR A 32 -5.51 8.63 -3.53
N LYS A 33 -6.82 8.82 -3.63
CA LYS A 33 -7.81 7.74 -3.74
C LYS A 33 -8.21 7.58 -5.20
N ILE A 34 -8.03 6.39 -5.74
CA ILE A 34 -8.28 6.07 -7.15
C ILE A 34 -9.36 4.99 -7.18
N TRP A 35 -10.48 5.29 -7.86
CA TRP A 35 -11.52 4.33 -8.17
C TRP A 35 -11.27 3.76 -9.57
N ASP A 36 -10.48 2.70 -9.62
CA ASP A 36 -10.15 2.00 -10.85
C ASP A 36 -9.99 0.51 -10.53
N VAL A 37 -10.95 -0.29 -11.00
CA VAL A 37 -11.00 -1.73 -10.75
C VAL A 37 -9.81 -2.45 -11.40
N LYS A 38 -9.34 -1.98 -12.56
CA LYS A 38 -8.20 -2.60 -13.23
C LYS A 38 -6.93 -2.35 -12.41
N LEU A 39 -6.70 -1.10 -12.02
CA LEU A 39 -5.57 -0.75 -11.17
C LEU A 39 -5.62 -1.48 -9.82
N ALA A 40 -6.80 -1.57 -9.21
CA ALA A 40 -6.97 -2.29 -7.94
C ALA A 40 -6.60 -3.77 -8.05
N LYS A 41 -6.94 -4.43 -9.16
CA LYS A 41 -6.53 -5.82 -9.44
C LYS A 41 -5.01 -5.94 -9.62
N GLU A 42 -4.40 -5.03 -10.37
CA GLU A 42 -2.94 -5.02 -10.61
C GLU A 42 -2.16 -4.83 -9.29
N ILE A 43 -2.54 -3.84 -8.48
CA ILE A 43 -1.91 -3.59 -7.19
C ILE A 43 -2.16 -4.73 -6.19
N ARG A 44 -3.35 -5.35 -6.24
CA ARG A 44 -3.61 -6.54 -5.41
C ARG A 44 -2.68 -7.70 -5.75
N ALA A 45 -2.39 -7.95 -7.02
CA ALA A 45 -1.45 -9.00 -7.40
C ALA A 45 -0.06 -8.78 -6.76
N ILE A 46 0.40 -7.53 -6.72
CA ILE A 46 1.66 -7.16 -6.03
C ILE A 46 1.56 -7.45 -4.53
N PHE A 47 0.44 -7.13 -3.89
CA PHE A 47 0.23 -7.45 -2.47
C PHE A 47 0.29 -8.96 -2.21
N GLU A 48 -0.40 -9.78 -3.02
CA GLU A 48 -0.43 -11.23 -2.82
C GLU A 48 0.96 -11.86 -3.01
N GLU A 49 1.78 -11.34 -3.95
CA GLU A 49 3.18 -11.74 -4.11
C GLU A 49 3.99 -11.43 -2.84
N MET A 50 3.92 -10.20 -2.33
CA MET A 50 4.59 -9.80 -1.09
C MET A 50 4.11 -10.61 0.12
N TRP A 51 2.80 -10.90 0.19
CA TRP A 51 2.18 -11.65 1.27
C TRP A 51 2.60 -13.12 1.26
N SER A 52 2.82 -13.70 0.08
CA SER A 52 3.30 -15.09 -0.04
C SER A 52 4.68 -15.31 0.60
N GLU A 53 5.49 -14.25 0.70
CA GLU A 53 6.81 -14.26 1.35
C GLU A 53 6.75 -13.84 2.83
N ALA A 54 5.58 -13.42 3.32
CA ALA A 54 5.42 -12.93 4.68
C ALA A 54 5.60 -14.05 5.71
N LYS A 55 6.30 -13.73 6.81
CA LYS A 55 6.48 -14.64 7.93
C LYS A 55 5.41 -14.37 8.98
N PRO A 56 4.80 -15.41 9.57
CA PRO A 56 3.93 -15.24 10.72
C PRO A 56 4.67 -14.52 11.85
N ILE A 57 3.98 -13.60 12.51
CA ILE A 57 4.47 -12.97 13.74
C ILE A 57 3.73 -13.64 14.89
N GLU A 58 4.47 -14.25 15.83
CA GLU A 58 3.88 -14.73 17.08
C GLU A 58 3.55 -13.53 17.97
N LEU A 59 2.27 -13.32 18.22
CA LEU A 59 1.80 -12.34 19.19
C LEU A 59 1.96 -12.96 20.58
N THR A 60 3.03 -12.57 21.27
CA THR A 60 3.30 -12.93 22.67
C THR A 60 2.67 -11.94 23.63
#